data_AF-T1D7D8-F1
#
_entry.id   AF-T1D7D8-F1
#
_cell.length_a   1.000
_cell.length_b   1.000
_cell.length_c   1.000
_cell.angle_alpha   90.00
_cell.angle_beta   90.00
_cell.angle_gamma   90.00
#
_symmetry.space_group_name_H-M   'P 1'
#
loop_
_entity.id
_entity.type
_entity.pdbx_description
1 polymer ?
#
loop_
_entity_poly.entity_id
_entity_poly.type
_entity_poly.pdbx_seq_one_letter_code
_entity_poly.pdbx_strand_id
1 'polypeptide(L)'
;MADEEFCVVCGATGRPLVDGVCAACAAARTVLLSIPSRVEVTLCPTCGARRVGQVWERAGASRLVTAEDLAPFLRIHPEVGVRRVAWEEVSTTPTVRQYVGHADVAFRGVARTVDLPFSVRIEH
;
A
#
# COMPACT_ATOMS: atom_id res chain seq x y z
N MET A 1 -21.24 -34.63 -20.00
CA MET A 1 -21.48 -33.18 -19.91
C MET A 1 -20.25 -32.63 -19.22
N ALA A 2 -19.45 -31.79 -19.87
CA ALA A 2 -18.30 -31.21 -19.19
C ALA A 2 -18.85 -30.25 -18.13
N ASP A 3 -18.57 -30.52 -16.85
CA ASP A 3 -18.76 -29.54 -15.80
C ASP A 3 -17.89 -28.34 -16.15
N GLU A 4 -18.52 -27.26 -16.62
CA GLU A 4 -17.82 -26.01 -16.87
C GLU A 4 -17.49 -25.41 -15.50
N GLU A 5 -16.21 -25.41 -15.14
CA GLU A 5 -15.75 -24.83 -13.89
C GLU A 5 -16.16 -23.35 -13.82
N PHE A 6 -16.89 -23.00 -12.76
CA PHE A 6 -17.41 -21.65 -12.52
C PHE A 6 -16.97 -21.11 -11.17
N CYS A 7 -16.78 -19.80 -11.10
CA CYS A 7 -16.47 -19.14 -9.84
C CYS A 7 -17.68 -19.16 -8.89
N VAL A 8 -17.56 -19.77 -7.71
CA VAL A 8 -18.65 -19.85 -6.72
C VAL A 8 -19.10 -18.48 -6.18
N VAL A 9 -18.29 -17.43 -6.38
CA VAL A 9 -18.59 -16.08 -5.90
C VAL A 9 -19.33 -15.21 -6.92
N CYS A 10 -18.98 -15.33 -8.21
CA CYS A 10 -19.52 -14.45 -9.25
C CYS A 10 -20.13 -15.17 -10.45
N GLY A 11 -20.09 -16.51 -10.49
CA GLY A 11 -20.61 -17.31 -11.59
C GLY A 11 -19.80 -17.25 -12.88
N ALA A 12 -18.67 -16.53 -12.93
CA ALA A 12 -17.86 -16.44 -14.13
C ALA A 12 -17.25 -17.80 -14.48
N THR A 13 -17.36 -18.20 -15.75
CA THR A 13 -16.81 -19.43 -16.31
C THR A 13 -15.58 -19.16 -17.18
N GLY A 14 -14.84 -20.21 -17.53
CA GLY A 14 -13.69 -20.11 -18.45
C GLY A 14 -12.50 -19.32 -17.91
N ARG A 15 -12.35 -19.22 -16.58
CA ARG A 15 -11.24 -18.54 -15.91
C ARG A 15 -10.52 -19.50 -14.96
N PRO A 16 -9.20 -19.35 -14.76
CA PRO A 16 -8.50 -20.11 -13.73
C PRO A 16 -9.14 -19.89 -12.36
N LEU A 17 -9.50 -20.99 -11.70
CA LEU A 17 -10.05 -21.01 -10.35
C LEU A 17 -9.04 -21.63 -9.40
N VAL A 18 -9.00 -21.12 -8.17
CA VAL A 18 -8.28 -21.74 -7.06
C VAL A 18 -9.33 -21.93 -5.97
N ASP A 19 -9.54 -23.18 -5.57
CA ASP A 19 -10.60 -23.57 -4.62
C ASP A 19 -11.99 -23.07 -5.04
N GLY A 20 -12.30 -23.14 -6.34
CA GLY A 20 -13.58 -22.68 -6.91
C GLY A 20 -13.75 -21.16 -6.97
N VAL A 21 -12.73 -20.36 -6.65
CA VAL A 21 -12.80 -18.89 -6.65
C VAL A 21 -11.85 -18.31 -7.70
N CYS A 22 -12.37 -17.40 -8.53
CA CYS A 22 -11.53 -16.69 -9.50
C CYS A 22 -10.64 -15.65 -8.82
N ALA A 23 -9.47 -15.37 -9.41
CA ALA A 23 -8.52 -14.40 -8.88
C ALA A 23 -9.14 -13.02 -8.58
N ALA A 24 -10.13 -12.59 -9.36
CA ALA A 24 -10.83 -11.32 -9.15
C ALA A 24 -11.62 -11.28 -7.84
N CYS A 25 -12.37 -12.34 -7.56
CA CYS A 25 -13.17 -12.45 -6.34
C CYS A 25 -12.31 -12.71 -5.11
N ALA A 26 -11.23 -13.49 -5.25
CA ALA A 26 -10.25 -13.68 -4.20
C ALA A 26 -9.56 -12.34 -3.85
N ALA A 27 -9.12 -11.57 -4.85
CA ALA A 27 -8.51 -10.26 -4.64
C ALA A 27 -9.45 -9.27 -3.95
N ALA A 28 -10.74 -9.22 -4.34
CA ALA A 28 -11.70 -8.30 -3.73
C ALA A 28 -11.96 -8.58 -2.24
N ARG A 29 -11.69 -9.80 -1.76
CA ARG A 29 -11.87 -10.23 -0.37
C ARG A 29 -10.57 -10.30 0.42
N THR A 30 -9.44 -10.02 -0.22
CA THR A 30 -8.11 -10.13 0.36
C THR A 30 -7.46 -8.74 0.43
N VAL A 31 -6.89 -8.40 1.58
CA VAL A 31 -6.06 -7.20 1.68
C VAL A 31 -4.72 -7.48 1.00
N LEU A 32 -4.59 -7.08 -0.27
CA LEU A 32 -3.40 -7.35 -1.08
C LEU A 32 -2.17 -6.58 -0.58
N LEU A 33 -2.38 -5.30 -0.26
CA LEU A 33 -1.40 -4.41 0.34
C LEU A 33 -2.10 -3.54 1.38
N SER A 34 -1.38 -3.16 2.43
CA SER A 34 -1.83 -2.13 3.35
C SER A 34 -0.67 -1.30 3.86
N ILE A 35 -0.98 -0.04 4.16
CA ILE A 35 -0.08 0.91 4.81
C ILE A 35 -0.90 1.62 5.90
N PRO A 36 -0.30 2.08 7.01
CA PRO A 36 -1.01 2.90 7.97
C PRO A 36 -1.63 4.13 7.30
N SER A 37 -2.92 4.35 7.47
CA SER A 37 -3.64 5.51 6.91
C SER A 37 -3.16 6.85 7.49
N ARG A 38 -2.50 6.78 8.65
CA ARG A 38 -1.87 7.91 9.32
C ARG A 38 -0.49 7.49 9.83
N VAL A 39 0.51 8.28 9.49
CA VAL A 39 1.86 8.17 10.04
C VAL A 39 2.18 9.47 10.80
N GLU A 40 2.63 9.33 12.03
CA GLU A 40 3.04 10.45 12.86
C GLU A 40 4.56 10.61 12.80
N VAL A 41 4.97 11.84 12.54
CA VAL A 41 6.36 12.24 12.39
C VAL A 41 6.66 13.31 13.42
N THR A 42 7.58 13.02 14.33
CA THR A 42 8.06 14.00 15.31
C THR A 42 9.39 14.56 14.85
N LEU A 43 9.49 15.87 14.72
CA LEU A 43 10.74 16.58 14.40
C LEU A 43 11.42 17.05 15.69
N CYS A 44 12.73 16.88 15.78
CA CYS A 44 13.52 17.46 16.86
C CYS A 44 13.78 18.94 16.55
N PRO A 45 13.30 19.88 17.38
CA PRO A 45 13.49 21.31 17.14
C PRO A 45 14.96 21.74 17.26
N THR A 46 15.80 20.95 17.94
CA THR A 46 17.20 21.29 18.23
C THR A 46 18.15 20.80 17.15
N CYS A 47 18.05 19.53 16.75
CA CYS A 47 19.00 18.91 15.82
C CYS A 47 18.42 18.58 14.45
N GLY A 48 17.11 18.75 14.26
CA GLY A 48 16.42 18.45 13.01
C GLY A 48 16.19 16.96 12.74
N ALA A 49 16.60 16.05 13.64
CA ALA A 49 16.28 14.63 13.54
C ALA A 49 14.77 14.40 13.49
N ARG A 50 14.34 13.32 12.84
CA ARG A 50 12.92 12.97 12.71
C ARG A 50 12.68 11.57 13.27
N ARG A 51 11.51 11.38 13.89
CA ARG A 51 11.00 10.07 14.31
C ARG A 51 9.84 9.68 13.41
N VAL A 52 9.94 8.54 12.74
CA VAL A 52 8.85 7.96 11.94
C VAL A 52 8.37 6.70 12.66
N GLY A 53 7.16 6.73 13.20
CA GLY A 53 6.68 5.67 14.09
C GLY A 53 7.60 5.50 15.31
N GLN A 54 8.32 4.38 15.39
CA GLN A 54 9.27 4.06 16.49
C GLN A 54 10.74 4.27 16.11
N VAL A 55 11.03 4.62 14.86
CA VAL A 55 12.41 4.72 14.34
C VAL A 55 12.83 6.17 14.32
N TRP A 56 13.97 6.47 14.96
CA TRP A 56 14.63 7.77 14.85
C TRP A 56 15.66 7.74 13.73
N GLU A 57 15.56 8.73 12.85
CA GLU A 57 16.54 8.96 11.80
C GLU A 57 17.13 10.35 11.97
N ARG A 58 18.46 10.44 11.88
CA ARG A 58 19.10 11.74 11.71
C ARG A 58 18.69 12.26 10.35
N ALA A 59 17.98 13.39 10.32
CA ALA A 59 17.62 14.01 9.08
C ALA A 59 18.90 14.35 8.31
N GLY A 60 19.00 13.83 7.09
CA GLY A 60 19.94 14.34 6.09
C GLY A 60 19.47 15.71 5.58
N ALA A 61 19.57 15.95 4.28
CA ALA A 61 19.22 17.24 3.68
C ALA A 61 17.73 17.64 3.82
N SER A 62 16.82 16.69 4.07
CA SER A 62 15.37 16.95 4.25
C SER A 62 14.92 16.74 5.68
N ARG A 63 14.23 17.73 6.23
CA ARG A 63 13.53 17.64 7.53
C ARG A 63 12.17 16.92 7.42
N LEU A 64 11.74 16.56 6.22
CA LEU A 64 10.39 16.05 5.97
C LEU A 64 10.49 14.60 5.53
N VAL A 65 9.51 13.80 5.96
CA VAL A 65 9.35 12.40 5.52
C VAL A 65 8.87 12.40 4.07
N THR A 66 9.53 11.62 3.23
CA THR A 66 9.09 11.33 1.87
C THR A 66 8.32 10.02 1.85
N ALA A 67 7.67 9.71 0.74
CA ALA A 67 6.92 8.47 0.64
C ALA A 67 7.84 7.23 0.62
N GLU A 68 9.09 7.37 0.19
CA GLU A 68 10.12 6.31 0.24
C GLU A 68 10.46 5.90 1.68
N ASP A 69 10.51 6.86 2.61
CA ASP A 69 10.72 6.60 4.04
C ASP A 69 9.61 5.71 4.65
N LEU A 70 8.49 5.56 3.94
CA LEU A 70 7.32 4.80 4.38
C LEU A 70 7.22 3.41 3.77
N ALA A 71 8.09 3.08 2.82
CA ALA A 71 8.20 1.73 2.26
C ALA A 71 8.31 0.62 3.33
N PRO A 72 9.00 0.81 4.47
CA PRO A 72 9.06 -0.21 5.54
C PRO A 72 7.72 -0.50 6.23
N PHE A 73 6.75 0.42 6.18
CA PHE A 73 5.42 0.22 6.77
C PHE A 73 4.46 -0.50 5.82
N LEU A 74 4.84 -0.70 4.56
CA LEU A 74 4.04 -1.42 3.58
C LEU A 74 3.96 -2.91 3.94
N ARG A 75 2.75 -3.37 4.23
CA ARG A 75 2.43 -4.78 4.46
C ARG A 75 1.93 -5.37 3.16
N ILE A 76 2.57 -6.45 2.70
CA ILE A 76 2.24 -7.12 1.44
C ILE A 76 1.75 -8.54 1.77
N HIS A 77 0.64 -8.95 1.17
CA HIS A 77 0.15 -10.33 1.29
C HIS A 77 1.16 -11.30 0.65
N PRO A 78 1.43 -12.50 1.24
CA PRO A 78 2.50 -13.39 0.79
C PRO A 78 2.38 -13.87 -0.67
N GLU A 79 1.16 -14.01 -1.18
CA GLU A 79 0.90 -14.37 -2.59
C GLU A 79 0.98 -13.20 -3.58
N VAL A 80 1.21 -11.98 -3.10
CA VAL A 80 1.22 -10.77 -3.93
C VAL A 80 2.63 -10.47 -4.43
N GLY A 81 2.80 -10.50 -5.75
CA GLY A 81 4.00 -10.00 -6.40
C GLY A 81 3.89 -8.51 -6.68
N VAL A 82 4.64 -7.68 -5.94
CA VAL A 82 4.72 -6.24 -6.20
C VAL A 82 5.66 -5.99 -7.37
N ARG A 83 5.20 -5.26 -8.39
CA ARG A 83 5.99 -4.89 -9.57
C ARG A 83 6.52 -3.48 -9.49
N ARG A 84 5.67 -2.55 -9.06
CA ARG A 84 6.00 -1.13 -8.95
C ARG A 84 5.17 -0.51 -7.85
N VAL A 85 5.76 0.42 -7.13
CA VAL A 85 5.06 1.36 -6.26
C VAL A 85 5.49 2.76 -6.66
N ALA A 86 4.51 3.62 -6.92
CA ALA A 86 4.72 5.04 -7.16
C ALA A 86 3.95 5.82 -6.11
N TRP A 87 4.49 6.97 -5.70
CA TRP A 87 3.87 7.80 -4.68
C TRP A 87 3.52 9.15 -5.30
N GLU A 88 2.28 9.58 -5.09
CA GLU A 88 1.79 10.88 -5.51
C GLU A 88 1.44 11.70 -4.27
N GLU A 89 1.98 12.92 -4.18
CA GLU A 89 1.58 13.88 -3.16
C GLU A 89 0.29 14.57 -3.62
N VAL A 90 -0.79 14.32 -2.90
CA VAL A 90 -2.13 14.83 -3.27
C VAL A 90 -2.42 16.17 -2.61
N SER A 91 -1.89 16.41 -1.41
CA SER A 91 -2.02 17.70 -0.75
C SER A 91 -0.91 17.94 0.28
N THR A 92 -0.54 19.21 0.44
CA THR A 92 0.40 19.65 1.47
C THR A 92 -0.21 20.82 2.25
N THR A 93 -0.44 20.57 3.54
CA THR A 93 -0.61 21.62 4.55
C THR A 93 0.63 21.65 5.44
N PRO A 94 0.85 22.71 6.24
CA PRO A 94 2.05 22.83 7.08
C PRO A 94 2.24 21.67 8.07
N THR A 95 1.14 21.08 8.55
CA THR A 95 1.14 20.04 9.59
C THR A 95 0.71 18.67 9.09
N VAL A 96 0.06 18.59 7.93
CA VAL A 96 -0.42 17.31 7.36
C VAL A 96 -0.11 17.28 5.87
N ARG A 97 0.54 16.20 5.44
CA ARG A 97 0.78 15.87 4.03
C ARG A 97 -0.03 14.65 3.67
N GLN A 98 -0.68 14.65 2.51
CA GLN A 98 -1.45 13.51 2.03
C GLN A 98 -0.77 12.93 0.80
N TYR A 99 -0.61 11.61 0.83
CA TYR A 99 -0.02 10.85 -0.25
C TYR A 99 -0.98 9.75 -0.69
N VAL A 100 -0.89 9.37 -1.96
CA VAL A 100 -1.50 8.17 -2.50
C VAL A 100 -0.40 7.33 -3.13
N GLY A 101 -0.25 6.09 -2.63
CA GLY A 101 0.62 5.10 -3.22
C GLY A 101 -0.12 4.31 -4.29
N HIS A 102 0.33 4.37 -5.53
CA HIS A 102 -0.15 3.51 -6.62
C HIS A 102 0.75 2.29 -6.73
N ALA A 103 0.24 1.13 -6.34
CA ALA A 103 0.97 -0.13 -6.36
C ALA A 103 0.46 -1.05 -7.48
N ASP A 104 1.32 -1.33 -8.46
CA ASP A 104 1.07 -2.34 -9.47
C ASP A 104 1.48 -3.70 -8.93
N VAL A 105 0.50 -4.59 -8.81
CA VAL A 105 0.66 -5.89 -8.18
C VAL A 105 0.08 -7.01 -9.03
N ALA A 106 0.63 -8.20 -8.87
CA ALA A 106 0.08 -9.43 -9.42
C ALA A 106 -0.38 -10.33 -8.27
N PHE A 107 -1.63 -10.79 -8.33
CA PHE A 107 -2.19 -11.75 -7.39
C PHE A 107 -2.86 -12.88 -8.17
N ARG A 108 -2.44 -14.13 -7.91
CA ARG A 108 -2.91 -15.33 -8.62
C ARG A 108 -2.90 -15.17 -10.15
N GLY A 109 -1.81 -14.62 -10.67
CA GLY A 109 -1.59 -14.40 -12.12
C GLY A 109 -2.33 -13.20 -12.73
N VAL A 110 -3.14 -12.47 -11.95
CA VAL A 110 -3.86 -11.28 -12.44
C VAL A 110 -3.18 -10.00 -11.97
N ALA A 111 -2.77 -9.16 -12.92
CA ALA A 111 -2.21 -7.84 -12.65
C ALA A 111 -3.31 -6.84 -12.31
N ARG A 112 -3.08 -6.00 -11.30
CA ARG A 112 -3.99 -4.96 -10.82
C ARG A 112 -3.21 -3.81 -10.19
N THR A 113 -3.80 -2.62 -10.20
CA THR A 113 -3.30 -1.46 -9.48
C THR A 113 -4.12 -1.27 -8.20
N VAL A 114 -3.45 -1.01 -7.09
CA VAL A 114 -4.04 -0.77 -5.77
C VAL A 114 -3.60 0.60 -5.28
N ASP A 115 -4.57 1.42 -4.88
CA ASP A 115 -4.32 2.73 -4.31
C ASP A 115 -4.24 2.64 -2.78
N LEU A 116 -3.21 3.26 -2.24
CA LEU A 116 -2.86 3.27 -0.82
C LEU A 116 -2.84 4.70 -0.31
N PRO A 117 -4.00 5.29 0.02
CA PRO A 117 -4.07 6.62 0.57
C PRO A 117 -3.57 6.63 2.02
N PHE A 118 -2.70 7.57 2.34
CA PHE A 118 -2.29 7.82 3.72
C PHE A 118 -1.94 9.29 3.94
N SER A 119 -1.89 9.66 5.22
CA SER A 119 -1.52 11.01 5.66
C SER A 119 -0.34 10.96 6.61
N VAL A 120 0.54 11.94 6.48
CA VAL A 120 1.69 12.15 7.36
C VAL A 120 1.43 13.40 8.17
N ARG A 121 1.28 13.25 9.49
CA ARG A 121 1.21 14.38 10.40
C ARG A 121 2.60 14.71 10.93
N ILE A 122 2.97 15.98 10.86
CA ILE A 122 4.24 16.50 11.34
C ILE A 122 4.00 17.26 12.64
N GLU A 123 4.72 16.86 13.68
CA GLU A 123 4.75 17.49 15.00
C GLU A 123 6.16 18.03 15.26
N HIS A 124 6.24 19.19 15.94
CA HIS A 124 7.47 19.92 16.24
C HIS A 124 7.79 19.92 17.74
#